data_AF-A0A948HZR9-F1
#
_entry.id   AF-A0A948HZR9-F1
#
_cell.length_a   1.000
_cell.length_b   1.000
_cell.length_c   1.000
_cell.angle_alpha   90.00
_cell.angle_beta   90.00
_cell.angle_gamma   90.00
#
_symmetry.space_group_name_H-M   'P 1'
#
loop_
_entity.id
_entity.type
_entity.pdbx_description
1 polymer ?
#
loop_
_entity_poly.entity_id
_entity_poly.type
_entity_poly.pdbx_seq_one_letter_code
_entity_poly.pdbx_strand_id
1 'polypeptide(L)'
;MNISKLELVELLLGYANGNEIASQKIAEANKHKNLIWSQDEWVYVKDVEAALRAMKKLYENGDFSQFSQIKEIILGSESVAEMSDSWLKNRVLDCRFNLDCLYFQP
;
A
#
# COMPACT_ATOMS: atom_id res chain seq x y z
N MET A 1 5.55 14.59 -9.91
CA MET A 1 6.54 14.01 -8.99
C MET A 1 6.41 12.50 -9.15
N ASN A 2 7.43 11.80 -9.65
CA ASN A 2 7.35 10.35 -9.80
C ASN A 2 7.75 9.70 -8.47
N ILE A 3 6.77 9.20 -7.74
CA ILE A 3 6.99 8.36 -6.56
C ILE A 3 7.16 6.92 -7.04
N SER A 4 8.24 6.24 -6.67
CA SER A 4 8.45 4.82 -7.00
C SER A 4 7.51 3.89 -6.21
N LYS A 5 7.32 2.64 -6.67
CA LYS A 5 6.47 1.63 -5.97
C LYS A 5 6.88 1.49 -4.51
N LEU A 6 8.20 1.47 -4.30
CA LEU A 6 8.83 1.40 -2.99
C LEU A 6 8.47 2.62 -2.15
N GLU A 7 8.68 3.83 -2.66
CA GLU A 7 8.40 5.07 -1.92
C GLU A 7 6.91 5.23 -1.60
N LEU A 8 6.01 4.82 -2.50
CA LEU A 8 4.57 4.88 -2.26
C LEU A 8 4.16 3.90 -1.15
N VAL A 9 4.61 2.65 -1.24
CA VAL A 9 4.32 1.63 -0.22
C VAL A 9 4.94 2.02 1.13
N GLU A 10 6.16 2.54 1.16
CA GLU A 10 6.82 3.01 2.39
C GLU A 10 6.10 4.19 3.01
N LEU A 11 5.67 5.16 2.19
CA LEU A 11 4.90 6.30 2.64
C LEU A 11 3.54 5.87 3.22
N LEU A 12 2.84 4.97 2.55
CA LEU A 12 1.52 4.48 2.99
C LEU A 12 1.62 3.55 4.21
N LEU A 13 2.65 2.71 4.29
CA LEU A 13 2.95 1.91 5.48
C LEU A 13 3.30 2.80 6.67
N GLY A 14 4.15 3.82 6.46
CA GLY A 14 4.47 4.82 7.46
C GLY A 14 3.21 5.54 7.95
N TYR A 15 2.35 5.94 7.03
CA TYR A 15 1.09 6.61 7.36
C TYR A 15 0.13 5.71 8.14
N ALA A 16 -0.07 4.46 7.70
CA ALA A 16 -0.84 3.46 8.43
C ALA A 16 -0.24 3.18 9.81
N ASN A 17 1.08 3.29 9.96
CA ASN A 17 1.80 3.12 11.22
C ASN A 17 1.84 4.37 12.12
N GLY A 18 1.16 5.46 11.76
CA GLY A 18 1.16 6.69 12.55
C GLY A 18 2.48 7.44 12.52
N ASN A 19 3.35 7.18 11.55
CA ASN A 19 4.57 7.96 11.35
C ASN A 19 4.18 9.40 10.98
N GLU A 20 4.65 10.36 11.77
CA GLU A 20 4.25 11.76 11.64
C GLU A 20 4.71 12.39 10.32
N ILE A 21 5.92 12.07 9.86
CA ILE A 21 6.47 12.54 8.57
C ILE A 21 5.64 11.99 7.40
N ALA A 22 5.32 10.70 7.44
CA ALA A 22 4.47 10.08 6.43
C ALA A 22 3.05 10.67 6.43
N SER A 23 2.52 10.97 7.62
CA SER A 23 1.21 11.60 7.79
C SER A 23 1.16 13.00 7.20
N GLN A 24 2.19 13.81 7.44
CA GLN A 24 2.32 15.14 6.86
C GLN A 24 2.40 15.08 5.34
N LYS A 25 3.25 14.20 4.79
CA LYS A 25 3.41 14.00 3.34
C LYS A 25 2.14 13.53 2.65
N ILE A 26 1.39 12.58 3.24
CA ILE A 26 0.09 12.14 2.68
C ILE A 26 -0.97 13.24 2.79
N ALA A 27 -1.00 13.98 3.90
CA ALA A 27 -1.93 15.09 4.07
C ALA A 27 -1.67 16.21 3.07
N GLU A 28 -0.40 16.52 2.81
CA GLU A 28 0.04 17.47 1.78
C GLU A 28 -0.30 16.95 0.38
N ALA A 29 -0.01 15.69 0.09
CA ALA A 29 -0.33 15.08 -1.20
C ALA A 29 -1.83 15.07 -1.48
N ASN A 30 -2.69 14.90 -0.46
CA ASN A 30 -4.14 14.98 -0.60
C ASN A 30 -4.62 16.41 -0.94
N LYS A 31 -4.01 17.45 -0.33
CA LYS A 31 -4.33 18.86 -0.64
C LYS A 31 -3.99 19.22 -2.08
N HIS A 32 -2.92 18.63 -2.61
CA HIS A 32 -2.41 18.89 -3.95
C HIS A 32 -2.63 17.70 -4.90
N LYS A 33 -3.60 16.82 -4.60
CA LYS A 33 -3.72 15.52 -5.28
C LYS A 33 -3.79 15.65 -6.80
N ASN A 34 -4.58 16.61 -7.32
CA ASN A 34 -4.75 16.83 -8.76
C ASN A 34 -3.50 17.40 -9.46
N LEU A 35 -2.48 17.84 -8.72
CA LEU A 35 -1.18 18.28 -9.24
C LEU A 35 -0.13 17.16 -9.21
N ILE A 36 -0.39 16.11 -8.42
CA ILE A 36 0.55 15.01 -8.18
C ILE A 36 0.08 13.75 -8.92
N TRP A 37 -1.23 13.53 -8.96
CA TRP A 37 -1.93 12.40 -9.54
C TRP A 37 -3.20 12.86 -10.27
N SER A 38 -3.53 12.19 -11.36
CA SER A 38 -4.87 12.25 -11.92
C SER A 38 -5.90 11.70 -10.92
N GLN A 39 -7.18 11.95 -11.19
CA GLN A 39 -8.27 11.46 -10.33
C GLN A 39 -8.26 9.93 -10.22
N ASP A 40 -8.01 9.23 -11.32
CA ASP A 40 -7.97 7.77 -11.35
C ASP A 40 -6.77 7.22 -10.58
N GLU A 41 -5.59 7.82 -10.75
CA GLU A 41 -4.38 7.49 -9.97
C GLU A 41 -4.60 7.69 -8.47
N TRP A 42 -5.30 8.75 -8.07
CA TRP A 42 -5.61 8.98 -6.66
C TRP A 42 -6.54 7.90 -6.09
N VAL A 43 -7.50 7.40 -6.86
CA VAL A 43 -8.35 6.27 -6.42
C VAL A 43 -7.49 5.05 -6.13
N TYR A 44 -6.57 4.68 -7.04
CA TYR A 44 -5.65 3.56 -6.82
C TYR A 44 -4.76 3.75 -5.58
N VAL A 45 -4.26 4.96 -5.33
CA VAL A 45 -3.50 5.28 -4.10
C VAL A 45 -4.33 5.04 -2.84
N LYS A 46 -5.62 5.43 -2.84
CA LYS A 46 -6.52 5.22 -1.70
C LYS A 46 -6.88 3.74 -1.50
N ASP A 47 -6.97 2.96 -2.57
CA ASP A 47 -7.21 1.52 -2.49
C ASP A 47 -6.00 0.78 -1.90
N VAL A 48 -4.77 1.14 -2.31
CA VAL A 48 -3.54 0.62 -1.69
C VAL A 48 -3.49 0.99 -0.20
N GLU A 49 -3.81 2.23 0.16
CA GLU A 49 -3.87 2.67 1.56
C GLU A 49 -4.86 1.84 2.39
N ALA A 50 -6.06 1.62 1.87
CA ALA A 50 -7.11 0.87 2.55
C ALA A 50 -6.70 -0.59 2.79
N ALA A 51 -6.10 -1.24 1.79
CA ALA A 51 -5.59 -2.60 1.92
C ALA A 51 -4.48 -2.69 2.98
N LEU A 52 -3.51 -1.77 2.97
CA LEU A 52 -2.44 -1.71 3.96
C LEU A 52 -2.95 -1.49 5.40
N ARG A 53 -3.91 -0.57 5.59
CA ARG A 53 -4.55 -0.34 6.89
C ARG A 53 -5.31 -1.57 7.40
N ALA A 54 -6.02 -2.27 6.52
CA ALA A 54 -6.76 -3.47 6.88
C ALA A 54 -5.82 -4.60 7.33
N MET A 55 -4.71 -4.80 6.63
CA MET A 55 -3.67 -5.76 7.02
C MET A 55 -3.02 -5.39 8.35
N LYS A 56 -2.75 -4.09 8.60
CA LYS A 56 -2.17 -3.61 9.85
C LYS A 56 -3.08 -3.87 11.05
N LYS A 57 -4.38 -3.59 10.90
CA LYS A 57 -5.36 -3.80 11.97
C LYS A 57 -5.40 -5.25 12.46
N LEU A 58 -5.27 -6.23 11.55
CA LEU A 58 -5.23 -7.65 11.92
C LEU A 58 -3.93 -8.03 12.63
N TYR A 59 -2.79 -7.48 12.20
CA TYR A 59 -1.53 -7.64 12.92
C TYR A 59 -1.62 -7.10 14.35
N GLU A 60 -2.15 -5.89 14.53
CA GLU A 60 -2.33 -5.27 15.85
C GLU A 60 -3.32 -6.06 16.74
N ASN A 61 -4.29 -6.74 16.13
CA ASN A 61 -5.24 -7.60 16.84
C ASN A 61 -4.68 -9.00 17.19
N GLY A 62 -3.44 -9.32 16.80
CA GLY A 62 -2.77 -10.59 17.11
C GLY A 62 -3.14 -11.76 16.20
N ASP A 63 -3.99 -11.55 15.18
CA ASP A 63 -4.36 -12.56 14.20
C ASP A 63 -3.24 -12.84 13.18
N PHE A 64 -2.22 -11.98 13.15
CA PHE A 64 -1.13 -12.09 12.20
C PHE A 64 0.21 -11.72 12.82
N SER A 65 1.22 -12.59 12.71
CA SER A 65 2.53 -12.41 13.35
C SER A 65 3.59 -11.79 12.42
N GLN A 66 3.30 -11.65 11.12
CA GLN A 66 4.32 -11.39 10.08
C GLN A 66 4.07 -10.13 9.25
N PHE A 67 3.58 -9.04 9.84
CA PHE A 67 3.32 -7.80 9.09
C PHE A 67 4.57 -7.23 8.39
N SER A 68 5.76 -7.47 8.93
CA SER A 68 7.03 -7.12 8.28
C SER A 68 7.25 -7.82 6.93
N GLN A 69 6.77 -9.06 6.76
CA GLN A 69 6.90 -9.83 5.52
C GLN A 69 5.95 -9.34 4.42
N ILE A 70 4.86 -8.67 4.78
CA ILE A 70 3.90 -8.13 3.80
C ILE A 70 4.57 -7.11 2.87
N LYS A 71 5.52 -6.31 3.38
CA LYS A 71 6.31 -5.39 2.54
C LYS A 71 7.09 -6.15 1.48
N GLU A 72 7.81 -7.19 1.88
CA GLU A 72 8.64 -8.01 1.00
C GLU A 72 7.80 -8.76 -0.03
N ILE A 73 6.63 -9.25 0.35
CA ILE A 73 5.72 -9.93 -0.58
C ILE A 73 5.05 -8.90 -1.53
N ILE A 74 4.60 -7.73 -1.09
CA ILE A 74 4.01 -6.74 -2.01
C ILE A 74 5.03 -6.26 -3.05
N LEU A 75 6.28 -6.02 -2.63
CA LEU A 75 7.33 -5.42 -3.46
C LEU A 75 8.18 -6.45 -4.22
N GLY A 76 8.32 -7.65 -3.68
CA GLY A 76 9.10 -8.76 -4.25
C GLY A 76 8.25 -9.64 -5.17
N SER A 77 8.91 -10.34 -6.08
CA SER A 77 8.32 -11.39 -6.92
C SER A 77 8.05 -12.68 -6.15
N GLU A 78 8.25 -12.69 -4.82
CA GLU A 78 8.00 -13.86 -3.98
C GLU A 78 6.58 -14.37 -4.11
N SER A 79 6.45 -15.68 -3.99
CA SER A 79 5.22 -16.37 -4.32
C SER A 79 4.18 -16.17 -3.22
N VAL A 80 3.12 -15.45 -3.55
CA VAL A 80 1.87 -15.39 -2.77
C VAL A 80 1.19 -16.77 -2.66
N ALA A 81 1.70 -17.80 -3.36
CA ALA A 81 1.15 -19.15 -3.34
C ALA A 81 1.41 -19.88 -2.02
N GLU A 82 2.46 -19.50 -1.27
CA GLU A 82 2.79 -20.11 0.03
C GLU A 82 1.96 -19.54 1.18
N MET A 83 1.18 -18.48 0.93
CA MET A 83 0.29 -17.89 1.92
C MET A 83 -0.96 -18.76 2.11
N SER A 84 -1.11 -19.32 3.31
CA SER A 84 -2.26 -20.13 3.70
C SER A 84 -3.52 -19.29 3.95
N ASP A 85 -3.37 -18.03 4.36
CA ASP A 85 -4.49 -17.12 4.58
C ASP A 85 -4.99 -16.53 3.25
N SER A 86 -6.15 -17.01 2.81
CA SER A 86 -6.80 -16.57 1.57
C SER A 86 -7.20 -15.10 1.56
N TRP A 87 -7.58 -14.52 2.70
CA TRP A 87 -7.98 -13.12 2.79
C TRP A 87 -6.77 -12.21 2.65
N LEU A 88 -5.69 -12.52 3.36
CA LEU A 88 -4.46 -11.75 3.30
C LEU A 88 -3.81 -11.84 1.92
N LYS A 89 -3.79 -13.05 1.34
CA LYS A 89 -3.36 -13.27 -0.04
C LYS A 89 -4.09 -12.35 -1.01
N ASN A 90 -5.42 -12.26 -0.90
CA ASN A 90 -6.21 -11.37 -1.74
C ASN A 90 -5.81 -9.89 -1.55
N ARG A 91 -5.58 -9.44 -0.31
CA ARG A 91 -5.15 -8.06 -0.04
C ARG A 91 -3.75 -7.73 -0.57
N VAL A 92 -2.83 -8.68 -0.52
CA VAL A 92 -1.51 -8.53 -1.12
C VAL A 92 -1.63 -8.43 -2.65
N LEU A 93 -2.49 -9.24 -3.27
CA LEU A 93 -2.75 -9.17 -4.71
C LEU A 93 -3.43 -7.85 -5.11
N ASP A 94 -4.40 -7.36 -4.34
CA ASP A 94 -5.05 -6.05 -4.54
C ASP A 94 -3.99 -4.93 -4.53
N CYS A 95 -3.09 -4.95 -3.54
CA CYS A 95 -1.98 -3.98 -3.46
C CYS A 95 -1.10 -4.04 -4.71
N ARG A 96 -0.66 -5.24 -5.13
CA ARG A 96 0.21 -5.39 -6.32
C ARG A 96 -0.48 -4.88 -7.58
N PHE A 97 -1.74 -5.25 -7.80
CA PHE A 97 -2.52 -4.83 -8.96
C PHE A 97 -2.66 -3.30 -9.01
N ASN A 98 -3.09 -2.67 -7.91
CA ASN A 98 -3.26 -1.22 -7.87
C ASN A 98 -1.94 -0.47 -8.01
N LEU A 99 -0.85 -1.01 -7.47
CA LEU A 99 0.49 -0.47 -7.71
C LEU A 99 0.85 -0.58 -9.19
N ASP A 100 0.64 -1.71 -9.84
CA ASP A 100 0.94 -1.88 -11.28
C ASP A 100 0.16 -0.90 -12.17
N CYS A 101 -1.13 -0.67 -11.89
CA CYS A 101 -1.96 0.30 -12.61
C CYS A 101 -1.44 1.74 -12.55
N LEU A 102 -0.69 2.11 -11.50
CA LEU A 102 -0.07 3.43 -11.39
C LEU A 102 1.15 3.62 -12.29
N TYR A 103 1.81 2.54 -12.76
CA TYR A 103 3.05 2.63 -13.56
C TYR A 103 2.87 2.18 -15.00
N PHE A 104 1.93 1.27 -15.26
CA PHE A 104 1.64 0.75 -16.58
C PHE A 104 0.27 1.25 -17.04
N GLN A 105 0.19 2.57 -17.25
CA GLN A 105 -0.81 3.11 -18.16
C GLN A 105 -0.35 2.82 -19.61
N PRO A 106 -1.26 2.46 -20.53
CA PRO A 106 -0.92 2.31 -21.95
C PRO A 106 -0.37 3.59 -22.57
#